data_AF-A0A5C4R2Y9-F1
#
_entry.id   AF-A0A5C4R2Y9-F1
#
_cell.length_a   1.000
_cell.length_b   1.000
_cell.length_c   1.000
_cell.angle_alpha   90.00
_cell.angle_beta   90.00
_cell.angle_gamma   90.00
#
_symmetry.space_group_name_H-M   'P 1'
#
loop_
_entity.id
_entity.type
_entity.pdbx_description
1 polymer ?
#
loop_
_entity_poly.entity_id
_entity_poly.type
_entity_poly.pdbx_seq_one_letter_code
_entity_poly.pdbx_strand_id
1 'polypeptide(L)'
;MVHRRAVPPRAEIQALRTRAPVRRLRPRGDGGRAAGLTAPAPDPDRLAAALSLTARRYAFARVEPVAGHPLAGFFRRDVAALARAAVAGRPERLLVRASTGAPGWAAVPWVAWFAPHVTRSMRHGLYVACFVNAPDERIVLSLQHGAADALREHGHDAGLRHLRDRAARTRDGLPGHGFDTRPIALGSDATLPQGYQAGCVLSRSWDAAAPDPDGFDRALMRMLDLYRALV
;
A
#
# COMPACT_ATOMS: atom_id res chain seq x y z
N MET A 1 -24.83 -31.51 -17.77
CA MET A 1 -24.01 -31.62 -18.99
C MET A 1 -22.65 -31.01 -18.68
N VAL A 2 -21.63 -31.83 -18.42
CA VAL A 2 -20.31 -31.36 -17.94
C VAL A 2 -19.34 -31.39 -19.12
N HIS A 3 -18.90 -30.23 -19.60
CA HIS A 3 -17.87 -30.14 -20.63
C HIS A 3 -16.49 -30.41 -20.03
N ARG A 4 -15.92 -31.59 -20.29
CA ARG A 4 -14.50 -31.88 -20.08
C ARG A 4 -13.69 -31.21 -21.19
N ARG A 5 -12.76 -30.32 -20.84
CA ARG A 5 -11.70 -29.84 -21.76
C ARG A 5 -10.73 -30.97 -22.05
N ALA A 6 -10.43 -31.19 -23.33
CA ALA A 6 -9.48 -32.19 -23.80
C ALA A 6 -8.04 -31.82 -23.40
N VAL A 7 -7.28 -32.81 -22.94
CA VAL A 7 -5.83 -32.71 -22.69
C VAL A 7 -5.11 -33.03 -24.00
N PRO A 8 -4.16 -32.20 -24.47
CA PRO A 8 -3.44 -32.46 -25.72
C PRO A 8 -2.54 -33.70 -25.64
N PRO A 9 -2.36 -34.43 -26.76
CA PRO A 9 -1.65 -35.71 -26.79
C PRO A 9 -0.13 -35.57 -26.61
N ARG A 10 0.49 -36.64 -26.08
CA ARG A 10 1.91 -36.72 -25.66
C ARG A 10 2.95 -36.27 -26.71
N ALA A 11 2.64 -36.38 -28.00
CA ALA A 11 3.54 -35.95 -29.07
C ALA A 11 3.79 -34.43 -29.08
N GLU A 12 2.79 -33.64 -28.67
CA GLU A 12 2.87 -32.17 -28.60
C GLU A 12 3.68 -31.71 -27.38
N ILE A 13 3.69 -32.50 -26.30
CA ILE A 13 4.51 -32.28 -25.10
C ILE A 13 6.00 -32.57 -25.35
N GLN A 14 6.31 -33.48 -26.28
CA GLN A 14 7.70 -33.85 -26.60
C GLN A 14 8.39 -32.90 -27.59
N ALA A 15 7.65 -32.15 -28.40
CA ALA A 15 8.21 -31.13 -29.29
C ALA A 15 8.76 -29.88 -28.56
N LEU A 16 8.37 -29.67 -27.29
CA LEU A 16 8.84 -28.57 -26.45
C LEU A 16 10.17 -28.85 -25.70
N ARG A 17 10.82 -30.01 -25.96
CA ARG A 17 11.98 -30.49 -25.17
C ARG A 17 13.34 -30.48 -25.88
N THR A 18 13.48 -29.90 -27.05
CA THR A 18 14.80 -29.73 -27.70
C THR A 18 15.52 -28.49 -27.16
N ARG A 19 16.37 -28.72 -26.14
CA ARG A 19 17.28 -27.72 -25.56
C ARG A 19 18.43 -27.40 -26.52
N ALA A 20 18.64 -26.13 -26.83
CA ALA A 20 19.90 -25.61 -27.36
C ALA A 20 20.96 -25.46 -26.24
N PRO A 21 22.27 -25.56 -26.54
CA PRO A 21 23.32 -25.58 -25.53
C PRO A 21 23.52 -24.21 -24.85
N VAL A 22 23.64 -24.24 -23.52
CA VAL A 22 23.89 -23.08 -22.66
C VAL A 22 25.34 -22.61 -22.82
N ARG A 23 25.54 -21.44 -23.43
CA ARG A 23 26.81 -20.72 -23.43
C ARG A 23 26.99 -20.05 -22.06
N ARG A 24 28.02 -20.44 -21.30
CA ARG A 24 28.33 -19.87 -19.98
C ARG A 24 28.55 -18.35 -20.10
N LEU A 25 27.66 -17.56 -19.51
CA LEU A 25 27.86 -16.12 -19.28
C LEU A 25 28.54 -15.92 -17.92
N ARG A 26 29.69 -15.23 -17.94
CA ARG A 26 30.41 -14.77 -16.73
C ARG A 26 29.60 -13.68 -16.00
N PRO A 27 29.76 -13.54 -14.68
CA PRO A 27 29.09 -12.49 -13.92
C PRO A 27 29.70 -11.12 -14.26
N ARG A 28 28.85 -10.14 -14.61
CA ARG A 28 29.22 -8.72 -14.71
C ARG A 28 28.06 -7.85 -14.23
N GLY A 29 28.37 -7.03 -13.22
CA GLY A 29 27.87 -5.66 -13.06
C GLY A 29 26.44 -5.51 -12.56
N ASP A 30 26.33 -5.20 -11.27
CA ASP A 30 25.39 -4.28 -10.64
C ASP A 30 23.90 -4.48 -10.98
N GLY A 31 23.23 -5.21 -10.09
CA GLY A 31 21.79 -5.47 -10.09
C GLY A 31 20.99 -4.22 -10.45
N GLY A 32 20.28 -4.33 -11.57
CA GLY A 32 19.59 -3.24 -12.25
C GLY A 32 18.74 -2.38 -11.32
N ARG A 33 19.28 -1.21 -10.97
CA ARG A 33 18.45 -0.02 -10.73
C ARG A 33 17.80 0.33 -12.06
N ALA A 34 16.47 0.44 -12.09
CA ALA A 34 15.75 0.91 -13.27
C ALA A 34 16.23 2.33 -13.61
N ALA A 35 17.02 2.45 -14.67
CA ALA A 35 17.51 3.73 -15.18
C ALA A 35 16.30 4.56 -15.65
N GLY A 36 16.09 5.72 -15.01
CA GLY A 36 14.99 6.66 -15.34
C GLY A 36 14.10 7.11 -14.18
N LEU A 37 14.30 6.59 -12.95
CA LEU A 37 13.49 6.97 -11.78
C LEU A 37 14.12 8.08 -10.91
N THR A 38 15.31 8.56 -11.25
CA THR A 38 16.09 9.54 -10.48
C THR A 38 15.90 10.96 -10.98
N ALA A 39 14.84 11.62 -10.52
CA ALA A 39 15.11 12.94 -9.95
C ALA A 39 15.84 12.67 -8.62
N PRO A 40 16.90 13.41 -8.25
CA PRO A 40 17.58 13.19 -6.98
C PRO A 40 16.63 13.63 -5.86
N ALA A 41 15.76 12.73 -5.43
CA ALA A 41 15.05 12.87 -4.17
C ALA A 41 16.12 12.88 -3.07
N PRO A 42 16.00 13.75 -2.05
CA PRO A 42 16.86 13.67 -0.88
C PRO A 42 16.66 12.29 -0.25
N ASP A 43 17.67 11.44 -0.40
CA ASP A 43 17.72 10.04 0.05
C ASP A 43 16.66 9.10 -0.58
N PRO A 44 16.91 8.55 -1.79
CA PRO A 44 15.99 7.65 -2.48
C PRO A 44 15.74 6.32 -1.73
N ASP A 45 16.55 6.02 -0.72
CA ASP A 45 16.44 4.80 0.08
C ASP A 45 15.48 4.97 1.28
N ARG A 46 14.89 6.17 1.48
CA ARG A 46 13.89 6.38 2.53
C ARG A 46 12.47 6.09 2.06
N LEU A 47 11.66 5.59 2.99
CA LEU A 47 10.27 5.19 2.73
C LEU A 47 9.44 6.34 2.12
N ALA A 48 9.55 7.56 2.66
CA ALA A 48 8.82 8.73 2.15
C ALA A 48 9.18 9.06 0.69
N ALA A 49 10.45 8.97 0.33
CA ALA A 49 10.93 9.19 -1.04
C ALA A 49 10.40 8.11 -2.00
N ALA A 50 10.41 6.85 -1.57
CA ALA A 50 9.89 5.73 -2.35
C ALA A 50 8.35 5.81 -2.55
N LEU A 51 7.62 6.24 -1.53
CA LEU A 51 6.19 6.53 -1.61
C LEU A 51 5.92 7.70 -2.55
N SER A 52 6.75 8.75 -2.51
CA SER A 52 6.60 9.94 -3.37
C SER A 52 6.86 9.60 -4.83
N LEU A 53 7.91 8.83 -5.11
CA LEU A 53 8.16 8.30 -6.43
C LEU A 53 6.94 7.51 -6.95
N THR A 54 6.32 6.70 -6.09
CA THR A 54 5.12 5.97 -6.46
C THR A 54 3.97 6.93 -6.79
N ALA A 55 3.70 7.93 -5.96
CA ALA A 55 2.64 8.91 -6.19
C ALA A 55 2.73 9.56 -7.58
N ARG A 56 3.93 10.03 -7.96
CA ARG A 56 4.17 10.70 -9.25
C ARG A 56 4.13 9.77 -10.48
N ARG A 57 4.26 8.45 -10.27
CA ARG A 57 4.37 7.48 -11.38
C ARG A 57 3.15 6.57 -11.51
N TYR A 58 2.36 6.42 -10.47
CA TYR A 58 1.31 5.40 -10.41
C TYR A 58 0.17 5.68 -11.39
N ALA A 59 -0.23 6.94 -11.59
CA ALA A 59 -1.29 7.32 -12.53
C ALA A 59 -0.92 6.92 -13.98
N PHE A 60 0.35 7.09 -14.36
CA PHE A 60 0.86 6.67 -15.66
C PHE A 60 1.02 5.15 -15.74
N ALA A 61 1.59 4.52 -14.72
CA ALA A 61 1.83 3.07 -14.70
C ALA A 61 0.53 2.24 -14.76
N ARG A 62 -0.54 2.71 -14.11
CA ARG A 62 -1.77 1.92 -13.95
C ARG A 62 -2.61 1.77 -15.23
N VAL A 63 -2.24 2.47 -16.31
CA VAL A 63 -2.85 2.29 -17.64
C VAL A 63 -2.28 1.07 -18.37
N GLU A 64 -1.14 0.54 -17.89
CA GLU A 64 -0.50 -0.67 -18.41
C GLU A 64 -0.92 -1.91 -17.60
N PRO A 65 -0.75 -3.14 -18.14
CA PRO A 65 -0.98 -4.37 -17.38
C PRO A 65 -0.13 -4.45 -16.10
N VAL A 66 -0.76 -4.80 -14.97
CA VAL A 66 -0.04 -4.91 -13.68
C VAL A 66 0.93 -6.09 -13.62
N ALA A 67 0.71 -7.13 -14.43
CA ALA A 67 1.51 -8.35 -14.42
C ALA A 67 2.94 -8.05 -14.89
N GLY A 68 3.93 -8.29 -14.03
CA GLY A 68 5.34 -8.01 -14.34
C GLY A 68 5.71 -6.52 -14.34
N HIS A 69 4.78 -5.60 -14.07
CA HIS A 69 5.06 -4.17 -14.14
C HIS A 69 6.14 -3.74 -13.13
N PRO A 70 7.21 -3.04 -13.54
CA PRO A 70 8.31 -2.66 -12.66
C PRO A 70 7.87 -1.89 -11.42
N LEU A 71 7.00 -0.88 -11.56
CA LEU A 71 6.48 -0.10 -10.43
C LEU A 71 5.67 -0.95 -9.44
N ALA A 72 4.86 -1.91 -9.91
CA ALA A 72 4.13 -2.81 -9.03
C ALA A 72 5.08 -3.72 -8.24
N GLY A 73 6.13 -4.23 -8.91
CA GLY A 73 7.17 -5.02 -8.28
C GLY A 73 7.94 -4.23 -7.21
N PHE A 74 8.35 -3.01 -7.56
CA PHE A 74 9.02 -2.07 -6.67
C PHE A 74 8.18 -1.79 -5.41
N PHE A 75 6.91 -1.43 -5.58
CA PHE A 75 6.06 -1.10 -4.46
C PHE A 75 5.79 -2.30 -3.53
N ARG A 76 5.55 -3.48 -4.11
CA ARG A 76 5.22 -4.69 -3.31
C ARG A 76 6.44 -5.28 -2.59
N ARG A 77 7.66 -5.01 -3.07
CA ARG A 77 8.89 -5.57 -2.50
C ARG A 77 9.73 -4.52 -1.79
N ASP A 78 10.17 -3.49 -2.50
CA ASP A 78 11.14 -2.52 -2.02
C ASP A 78 10.49 -1.54 -1.04
N VAL A 79 9.35 -0.93 -1.40
CA VAL A 79 8.58 -0.09 -0.45
C VAL A 79 8.15 -0.90 0.78
N ALA A 80 7.75 -2.16 0.59
CA ALA A 80 7.42 -3.05 1.70
C ALA A 80 8.63 -3.36 2.61
N ALA A 81 9.83 -3.50 2.05
CA ALA A 81 11.06 -3.71 2.81
C ALA A 81 11.45 -2.45 3.59
N LEU A 82 11.40 -1.28 2.95
CA LEU A 82 11.63 0.02 3.61
C LEU A 82 10.65 0.25 4.75
N ALA A 83 9.36 -0.07 4.55
CA ALA A 83 8.34 0.04 5.59
C ALA A 83 8.55 -0.92 6.78
N ARG A 84 9.17 -2.09 6.56
CA ARG A 84 9.57 -2.98 7.65
C ARG A 84 10.79 -2.43 8.39
N ALA A 85 11.80 -1.97 7.65
CA ALA A 85 13.01 -1.39 8.23
C ALA A 85 12.69 -0.17 9.10
N ALA A 86 11.79 0.71 8.64
CA ALA A 86 11.37 1.92 9.35
C ALA A 86 10.78 1.65 10.75
N VAL A 87 10.26 0.44 11.00
CA VAL A 87 9.66 0.06 12.29
C VAL A 87 10.42 -1.06 13.01
N ALA A 88 11.58 -1.47 12.51
CA ALA A 88 12.30 -2.65 13.02
C ALA A 88 12.76 -2.49 14.48
N GLY A 89 13.01 -1.26 14.94
CA GLY A 89 13.40 -0.97 16.32
C GLY A 89 12.23 -0.84 17.30
N ARG A 90 10.98 -1.03 16.87
CA ARG A 90 9.82 -0.91 17.76
C ARG A 90 9.66 -2.14 18.65
N PRO A 91 9.21 -1.98 19.90
CA PRO A 91 9.07 -3.10 20.83
C PRO A 91 7.90 -4.04 20.48
N GLU A 92 6.85 -3.52 19.84
CA GLU A 92 5.71 -4.33 19.40
C GLU A 92 5.93 -4.97 18.02
N ARG A 93 5.37 -6.17 17.87
CA ARG A 93 5.45 -6.90 16.59
C ARG A 93 4.39 -6.41 15.61
N LEU A 94 4.83 -5.69 14.57
CA LEU A 94 3.97 -5.23 13.47
C LEU A 94 4.10 -6.12 12.23
N LEU A 95 2.96 -6.53 11.67
CA LEU A 95 2.88 -7.16 10.36
C LEU A 95 2.78 -6.06 9.29
N VAL A 96 3.82 -5.93 8.47
CA VAL A 96 3.86 -4.94 7.38
C VAL A 96 3.53 -5.56 6.04
N ARG A 97 2.57 -4.95 5.34
CA ARG A 97 2.16 -5.34 3.98
C ARG A 97 2.04 -4.11 3.09
N ALA A 98 2.40 -4.25 1.83
CA ALA A 98 2.15 -3.25 0.79
C ALA A 98 1.41 -3.90 -0.39
N SER A 99 0.52 -3.16 -1.02
CA SER A 99 -0.26 -3.64 -2.15
C SER A 99 -0.53 -2.53 -3.15
N THR A 100 -0.44 -2.90 -4.42
CA THR A 100 -0.93 -2.10 -5.55
C THR A 100 -2.22 -2.68 -6.13
N GLY A 101 -2.94 -3.52 -5.37
CA GLY A 101 -4.13 -4.25 -5.82
C GLY A 101 -3.85 -5.70 -6.26
N ALA A 102 -4.91 -6.50 -6.33
CA ALA A 102 -4.93 -7.86 -6.90
C ALA A 102 -6.37 -8.24 -7.34
N PRO A 103 -6.58 -8.86 -8.53
CA PRO A 103 -5.57 -9.23 -9.53
C PRO A 103 -5.08 -8.04 -10.38
N GLY A 104 -5.79 -6.91 -10.37
CA GLY A 104 -5.45 -5.69 -11.11
C GLY A 104 -4.86 -4.57 -10.24
N TRP A 105 -4.63 -3.41 -10.84
CA TRP A 105 -4.27 -2.19 -10.12
C TRP A 105 -5.40 -1.74 -9.18
N ALA A 106 -5.06 -1.44 -7.94
CA ALA A 106 -5.96 -0.74 -7.02
C ALA A 106 -6.10 0.72 -7.45
N ALA A 107 -7.24 1.32 -7.13
CA ALA A 107 -7.41 2.77 -7.28
C ALA A 107 -6.41 3.57 -6.43
N VAL A 108 -6.11 3.05 -5.24
CA VAL A 108 -5.22 3.65 -4.25
C VAL A 108 -4.30 2.54 -3.72
N PRO A 109 -3.01 2.51 -4.10
CA PRO A 109 -2.06 1.55 -3.53
C PRO A 109 -1.71 2.00 -2.11
N TRP A 110 -1.32 1.04 -1.27
CA TRP A 110 -1.15 1.28 0.17
C TRP A 110 -0.02 0.43 0.77
N VAL A 111 0.57 0.94 1.85
CA VAL A 111 1.36 0.17 2.81
C VAL A 111 0.71 0.28 4.19
N ALA A 112 0.70 -0.81 4.96
CA ALA A 112 0.04 -0.84 6.26
C ALA A 112 0.84 -1.64 7.28
N TRP A 113 0.72 -1.21 8.54
CA TRP A 113 1.33 -1.79 9.72
C TRP A 113 0.22 -2.28 10.64
N PHE A 114 0.07 -3.61 10.72
CA PHE A 114 -0.96 -4.25 11.52
C PHE A 114 -0.38 -4.77 12.83
N ALA A 115 -1.05 -4.51 13.95
CA ALA A 115 -0.83 -5.31 15.15
C ALA A 115 -1.62 -6.62 14.99
N PRO A 116 -0.96 -7.80 14.89
CA PRO A 116 -1.64 -9.02 14.44
C PRO A 116 -2.76 -9.55 15.35
N HIS A 117 -2.77 -9.12 16.62
CA HIS A 117 -3.85 -9.44 17.57
C HIS A 117 -5.12 -8.59 17.33
N VAL A 118 -5.00 -7.45 16.64
CA VAL A 118 -6.12 -6.58 16.23
C VAL A 118 -6.64 -6.97 14.85
N THR A 119 -5.72 -7.04 13.88
CA THR A 119 -6.05 -7.38 12.49
C THR A 119 -4.80 -7.82 11.74
N ARG A 120 -5.00 -8.48 10.61
CA ARG A 120 -3.94 -8.87 9.67
C ARG A 120 -4.28 -8.45 8.23
N SER A 121 -5.34 -7.65 8.05
CA SER A 121 -5.88 -7.27 6.76
C SER A 121 -6.40 -5.83 6.77
N MET A 122 -6.48 -5.21 5.58
CA MET A 122 -7.09 -3.89 5.39
C MET A 122 -8.62 -3.90 5.58
N ARG A 123 -9.25 -5.07 5.72
CA ARG A 123 -10.70 -5.23 5.58
C ARG A 123 -11.48 -4.83 6.84
N HIS A 124 -10.87 -5.01 8.00
CA HIS A 124 -11.47 -4.77 9.32
C HIS A 124 -10.41 -4.41 10.35
N GLY A 125 -10.86 -4.04 11.55
CA GLY A 125 -10.01 -3.66 12.67
C GLY A 125 -9.44 -2.24 12.51
N LEU A 126 -8.52 -1.89 13.40
CA LEU A 126 -7.79 -0.64 13.41
C LEU A 126 -6.32 -0.92 13.04
N TYR A 127 -5.70 -0.03 12.27
CA TYR A 127 -4.29 -0.14 11.88
C TYR A 127 -3.72 1.21 11.44
N VAL A 128 -2.41 1.29 11.28
CA VAL A 128 -1.76 2.43 10.61
C VAL A 128 -1.55 2.07 9.15
N ALA A 129 -1.91 2.97 8.24
CA ALA A 129 -1.69 2.80 6.81
C ALA A 129 -1.18 4.09 6.18
N CYS A 130 -0.43 3.93 5.10
CA CYS A 130 -0.07 5.00 4.20
C CYS A 130 -0.69 4.72 2.83
N PHE A 131 -1.51 5.65 2.37
CA PHE A 131 -2.14 5.63 1.05
C PHE A 131 -1.38 6.52 0.09
N VAL A 132 -1.30 6.11 -1.17
CA VAL A 132 -0.77 6.94 -2.25
C VAL A 132 -1.96 7.45 -3.08
N ASN A 133 -2.28 8.72 -2.93
CA ASN A 133 -3.24 9.41 -3.79
C ASN A 133 -2.49 9.86 -5.06
N ALA A 134 -2.55 9.03 -6.10
CA ALA A 134 -1.82 9.29 -7.34
C ALA A 134 -2.37 10.47 -8.16
N PRO A 135 -3.70 10.68 -8.29
CA PRO A 135 -4.24 11.83 -9.01
C PRO A 135 -3.75 13.18 -8.48
N ASP A 136 -3.66 13.33 -7.16
CA ASP A 136 -3.20 14.57 -6.52
C ASP A 136 -1.71 14.53 -6.15
N GLU A 137 -1.00 13.48 -6.55
CA GLU A 137 0.40 13.20 -6.19
C GLU A 137 0.70 13.37 -4.69
N ARG A 138 -0.15 12.82 -3.82
CA ARG A 138 0.00 12.92 -2.36
C ARG A 138 0.25 11.58 -1.69
N ILE A 139 0.96 11.65 -0.57
CA ILE A 139 1.11 10.56 0.38
C ILE A 139 0.24 10.89 1.60
N VAL A 140 -0.58 9.96 2.05
CA VAL A 140 -1.48 10.15 3.19
C VAL A 140 -1.22 9.07 4.23
N LEU A 141 -0.62 9.43 5.36
CA LEU A 141 -0.51 8.56 6.54
C LEU A 141 -1.82 8.67 7.34
N SER A 142 -2.38 7.53 7.73
CA SER A 142 -3.69 7.43 8.39
C SER A 142 -3.67 6.41 9.53
N LEU A 143 -4.28 6.78 10.66
CA LEU A 143 -4.81 5.82 11.63
C LEU A 143 -6.20 5.43 11.12
N GLN A 144 -6.39 4.16 10.81
CA GLN A 144 -7.39 3.73 9.84
C GLN A 144 -8.22 2.56 10.34
N HIS A 145 -9.55 2.68 10.23
CA HIS A 145 -10.44 1.52 10.30
C HIS A 145 -10.52 0.80 8.95
N GLY A 146 -10.54 -0.53 9.01
CA GLY A 146 -10.79 -1.36 7.83
C GLY A 146 -12.22 -1.20 7.31
N ALA A 147 -12.34 -0.97 6.00
CA ALA A 147 -13.60 -0.55 5.39
C ALA A 147 -14.38 -1.67 4.70
N ALA A 148 -13.69 -2.67 4.15
CA ALA A 148 -14.29 -3.64 3.24
C ALA A 148 -15.40 -4.47 3.90
N ASP A 149 -15.21 -4.87 5.16
CA ASP A 149 -16.20 -5.70 5.85
C ASP A 149 -17.43 -4.88 6.27
N ALA A 150 -17.25 -3.64 6.74
CA ALA A 150 -18.36 -2.74 7.06
C ALA A 150 -19.21 -2.39 5.82
N LEU A 151 -18.57 -2.13 4.67
CA LEU A 151 -19.27 -1.88 3.41
C LEU A 151 -20.04 -3.10 2.92
N ARG A 152 -19.49 -4.31 3.13
CA ARG A 152 -20.16 -5.57 2.79
C ARG A 152 -21.34 -5.86 3.70
N GLU A 153 -21.21 -5.59 4.99
CA GLU A 153 -22.22 -5.91 6.01
C GLU A 153 -23.40 -4.92 5.99
N HIS A 154 -23.13 -3.63 5.88
CA HIS A 154 -24.15 -2.59 5.99
C HIS A 154 -24.61 -2.05 4.62
N GLY A 155 -23.97 -2.44 3.53
CA GLY A 155 -24.12 -1.78 2.24
C GLY A 155 -23.37 -0.45 2.18
N HIS A 156 -23.36 0.19 1.01
CA HIS A 156 -22.50 1.35 0.74
C HIS A 156 -22.74 2.51 1.72
N ASP A 157 -23.91 3.13 1.69
CA ASP A 157 -24.14 4.39 2.42
C ASP A 157 -24.17 4.20 3.93
N ALA A 158 -24.81 3.11 4.41
CA ALA A 158 -24.83 2.80 5.84
C ALA A 158 -23.45 2.34 6.34
N GLY A 159 -22.67 1.63 5.51
CA GLY A 159 -21.28 1.29 5.81
C GLY A 159 -20.39 2.53 5.92
N LEU A 160 -20.54 3.50 5.01
CA LEU A 160 -19.81 4.77 5.11
C LEU A 160 -20.20 5.55 6.37
N ARG A 161 -21.49 5.60 6.74
CA ARG A 161 -21.92 6.23 8.01
C ARG A 161 -21.32 5.51 9.22
N HIS A 162 -21.43 4.18 9.26
CA HIS A 162 -20.84 3.36 10.32
C HIS A 162 -19.33 3.62 10.50
N LEU A 163 -18.58 3.68 9.39
CA LEU A 163 -17.14 3.94 9.41
C LEU A 163 -16.80 5.33 9.96
N ARG A 164 -17.55 6.37 9.55
CA ARG A 164 -17.38 7.74 10.08
C ARG A 164 -17.65 7.80 11.57
N ASP A 165 -18.74 7.19 12.03
CA ASP A 165 -19.10 7.16 13.45
C ASP A 165 -18.05 6.41 14.27
N ARG A 166 -17.53 5.28 13.73
CA ARG A 166 -16.46 4.51 14.37
C ARG A 166 -15.16 5.31 14.43
N ALA A 167 -14.80 6.02 13.36
CA ALA A 167 -13.63 6.88 13.33
C ALA A 167 -13.73 8.03 14.34
N ALA A 168 -14.90 8.68 14.43
CA ALA A 168 -15.16 9.73 15.42
C ALA A 168 -14.99 9.21 16.85
N ARG A 169 -15.63 8.10 17.21
CA ARG A 169 -15.50 7.49 18.55
C ARG A 169 -14.07 7.10 18.90
N THR A 170 -13.29 6.59 17.94
CA THR A 170 -11.86 6.28 18.20
C THR A 170 -11.06 7.55 18.46
N ARG A 171 -11.37 8.65 17.78
CA ARG A 171 -10.68 9.93 17.95
C ARG A 171 -10.94 10.55 19.33
N ASP A 172 -12.13 10.39 19.88
CA ASP A 172 -12.48 10.92 21.21
C ASP A 172 -11.55 10.38 22.32
N GLY A 173 -10.98 9.17 22.13
CA GLY A 173 -10.00 8.57 23.03
C GLY A 173 -8.55 9.04 22.83
N LEU A 174 -8.28 9.99 21.94
CA LEU A 174 -6.92 10.42 21.56
C LEU A 174 -6.67 11.93 21.76
N PRO A 175 -6.71 12.47 22.99
CA PRO A 175 -6.43 13.89 23.21
C PRO A 175 -4.97 14.25 22.84
N GLY A 176 -4.75 15.49 22.38
CA GLY A 176 -3.40 15.98 22.06
C GLY A 176 -2.73 15.29 20.87
N HIS A 177 -3.50 14.62 20.00
CA HIS A 177 -2.97 13.76 18.94
C HIS A 177 -2.16 14.48 17.85
N GLY A 178 -2.18 15.81 17.69
CA GLY A 178 -1.30 16.55 16.75
C GLY A 178 -1.32 16.09 15.27
N PHE A 179 -2.44 15.53 14.83
CA PHE A 179 -2.70 15.06 13.47
C PHE A 179 -3.94 15.75 12.92
N ASP A 180 -4.19 15.69 11.62
CA ASP A 180 -5.42 16.20 11.03
C ASP A 180 -6.60 15.25 11.33
N THR A 181 -7.79 15.82 11.48
CA THR A 181 -9.05 15.12 11.73
C THR A 181 -10.06 15.32 10.60
N ARG A 182 -9.72 16.19 9.63
CA ARG A 182 -10.54 16.45 8.45
C ARG A 182 -10.60 15.21 7.56
N PRO A 183 -11.65 15.06 6.74
CA PRO A 183 -11.73 13.99 5.76
C PRO A 183 -10.50 13.98 4.84
N ILE A 184 -9.93 12.80 4.62
CA ILE A 184 -8.89 12.61 3.60
C ILE A 184 -9.53 12.51 2.22
N ALA A 185 -8.82 12.98 1.20
CA ALA A 185 -9.17 12.78 -0.21
C ALA A 185 -8.17 11.80 -0.83
N LEU A 186 -8.69 10.78 -1.52
CA LEU A 186 -7.91 9.73 -2.18
C LEU A 186 -8.10 9.70 -3.71
N GLY A 187 -8.76 10.72 -4.28
CA GLY A 187 -8.88 10.90 -5.73
C GLY A 187 -9.61 9.76 -6.46
N SER A 188 -10.57 9.09 -5.81
CA SER A 188 -11.33 7.99 -6.44
C SER A 188 -12.75 7.85 -5.89
N ASP A 189 -13.70 7.72 -6.80
CA ASP A 189 -15.12 7.44 -6.50
C ASP A 189 -15.42 5.94 -6.35
N ALA A 190 -14.40 5.08 -6.38
CA ALA A 190 -14.61 3.67 -6.10
C ALA A 190 -15.02 3.48 -4.64
N THR A 191 -15.93 2.53 -4.41
CA THR A 191 -16.51 2.20 -3.10
C THR A 191 -15.45 1.99 -2.01
N LEU A 192 -14.35 1.28 -2.30
CA LEU A 192 -13.36 0.96 -1.28
C LEU A 192 -12.51 2.18 -0.87
N PRO A 193 -11.97 3.01 -1.78
CA PRO A 193 -11.42 4.33 -1.45
C PRO A 193 -12.36 5.21 -0.64
N GLN A 194 -13.64 5.31 -1.01
CA GLN A 194 -14.63 6.07 -0.23
C GLN A 194 -14.75 5.52 1.20
N GLY A 195 -14.71 4.20 1.36
CA GLY A 195 -14.63 3.53 2.65
C GLY A 195 -13.37 3.90 3.44
N TYR A 196 -12.21 3.96 2.80
CA TYR A 196 -10.97 4.41 3.46
C TYR A 196 -11.09 5.85 3.96
N GLN A 197 -11.64 6.76 3.15
CA GLN A 197 -11.89 8.15 3.54
C GLN A 197 -12.83 8.22 4.75
N ALA A 198 -13.90 7.42 4.77
CA ALA A 198 -14.85 7.36 5.87
C ALA A 198 -14.25 6.75 7.16
N GLY A 199 -13.37 5.76 7.03
CA GLY A 199 -12.74 5.07 8.16
C GLY A 199 -11.48 5.74 8.72
N CYS A 200 -11.08 6.90 8.19
CA CYS A 200 -9.89 7.62 8.63
C CYS A 200 -10.13 8.31 9.98
N VAL A 201 -9.36 7.91 10.99
CA VAL A 201 -9.43 8.47 12.36
C VAL A 201 -8.61 9.76 12.44
N LEU A 202 -7.33 9.67 12.07
CA LEU A 202 -6.34 10.74 12.10
C LEU A 202 -5.49 10.64 10.84
N SER A 203 -5.02 11.78 10.31
CA SER A 203 -4.15 11.77 9.13
C SER A 203 -3.05 12.82 9.14
N ARG A 204 -2.05 12.60 8.29
CA ARG A 204 -1.13 13.64 7.82
C ARG A 204 -0.80 13.37 6.35
N SER A 205 -0.65 14.43 5.57
CA SER A 205 -0.45 14.34 4.13
C SER A 205 0.78 15.12 3.68
N TRP A 206 1.51 14.55 2.74
CA TRP A 206 2.68 15.17 2.09
C TRP A 206 2.43 15.31 0.60
N ASP A 207 2.95 16.37 0.02
CA ASP A 207 3.07 16.53 -1.42
C ASP A 207 4.26 15.66 -1.89
N ALA A 208 4.07 14.85 -2.94
CA ALA A 208 5.14 14.01 -3.46
C ALA A 208 6.29 14.79 -4.10
N ALA A 209 6.10 16.07 -4.45
CA ALA A 209 7.18 16.97 -4.85
C ALA A 209 8.02 17.43 -3.64
N ALA A 210 7.48 17.34 -2.42
CA ALA A 210 8.15 17.73 -1.17
C ALA A 210 8.03 16.66 -0.05
N PRO A 211 8.66 15.48 -0.20
CA PRO A 211 8.46 14.30 0.65
C PRO A 211 8.69 14.44 2.17
N ASP A 212 9.38 15.50 2.64
CA ASP A 212 9.86 15.69 4.03
C ASP A 212 10.16 14.35 4.77
N PRO A 213 11.22 13.62 4.39
CA PRO A 213 11.47 12.27 4.91
C PRO A 213 11.57 12.21 6.44
N ASP A 214 12.19 13.21 7.06
CA ASP A 214 12.31 13.28 8.52
C ASP A 214 10.98 13.56 9.20
N GLY A 215 10.18 14.48 8.65
CA GLY A 215 8.83 14.74 9.15
C GLY A 215 7.90 13.54 8.98
N PHE A 216 8.04 12.79 7.89
CA PHE A 216 7.30 11.55 7.66
C PHE A 216 7.67 10.49 8.71
N ASP A 217 8.95 10.22 8.94
CA ASP A 217 9.38 9.20 9.89
C ASP A 217 8.95 9.54 11.33
N ARG A 218 9.09 10.81 11.74
CA ARG A 218 8.57 11.29 13.03
C ARG A 218 7.06 11.10 13.15
N ALA A 219 6.31 11.42 12.09
CA ALA A 219 4.86 11.25 12.06
C ALA A 219 4.44 9.78 12.11
N LEU A 220 5.14 8.89 11.39
CA LEU A 220 4.89 7.46 11.41
C LEU A 220 5.09 6.88 12.81
N MET A 221 6.22 7.17 13.47
CA MET A 221 6.48 6.70 14.83
C MET A 221 5.41 7.16 15.81
N ARG A 222 5.07 8.45 15.76
CA ARG A 222 4.05 9.02 16.64
C ARG A 222 2.66 8.42 16.40
N MET A 223 2.30 8.12 15.15
CA MET A 223 1.02 7.49 14.85
C MET A 223 0.97 6.03 15.31
N LEU A 224 2.09 5.31 15.19
CA LEU A 224 2.22 3.95 15.74
C LEU A 224 2.18 3.93 17.26
N ASP A 225 2.70 4.96 17.94
CA ASP A 225 2.59 5.10 19.40
C ASP A 225 1.13 5.30 19.83
N LEU A 226 0.37 6.15 19.13
CA LEU A 226 -1.07 6.33 19.36
C LEU A 226 -1.83 5.03 19.08
N TYR A 227 -1.48 4.32 18.01
CA TYR A 227 -2.09 3.05 17.68
C TYR A 227 -1.85 2.01 18.77
N ARG A 228 -0.61 1.86 19.25
CA ARG A 228 -0.26 0.95 20.35
C ARG A 228 -0.96 1.29 21.67
N ALA A 229 -1.23 2.57 21.93
CA ALA A 229 -1.95 2.97 23.13
C ALA A 229 -3.44 2.59 23.10
N LEU A 230 -4.00 2.33 21.91
CA LEU A 230 -5.41 1.96 21.71
C LEU A 230 -5.67 0.46 21.72
N VAL A 231 -4.64 -0.38 21.53
CA VAL A 231 -4.81 -1.81 21.24
C VAL A 231 -3.97 -2.75 22.10
#